data_AF-A0A6I2RCA7-F1
#
_entry.id   AF-A0A6I2RCA7-F1
#
_cell.length_a   1.000
_cell.length_b   1.000
_cell.length_c   1.000
_cell.angle_alpha   90.00
_cell.angle_beta   90.00
_cell.angle_gamma   90.00
#
_symmetry.space_group_name_H-M   'P 1'
#
loop_
_entity.id
_entity.type
_entity.pdbx_description
1 polymer ?
#
loop_
_entity_poly.entity_id
_entity_poly.type
_entity_poly.pdbx_seq_one_letter_code
_entity_poly.pdbx_strand_id
1 'polypeptide(L)'
;MKRMLTKSKTKADILSMLDRISAQHGGAMSIPMLRVDQSDHLKLYTCALTTGFLQAMIYCLPRSLENFEGIQRALVMKKISGIEERLSSGPHGFPNAIVITLICQDSPYITVAPLESRTGDSSGIVLLTIALHRYREHIAACAADEAGYLLAPEQELLGYMIDGHHRTEGAYAAGKLDSPFLTGVYLDLDLRKMAASFAEINCNQEKPSAIHTNAIRNLSGLMFDRENTAFDLMDELNGRAYVNSSKNAEAAGALARNQPTERLQLHHFFRPGGGHRDLFFRLEGMLPAGLGQFRARSDQNNGNRHPV
;
A
#
# COMPACT_ATOMS: atom_id res chain seq x y z
N MET A 1 -17.59 -7.16 -19.74
CA MET A 1 -16.27 -6.72 -20.25
C MET A 1 -15.22 -7.01 -19.18
N LYS A 2 -14.16 -7.77 -19.50
CA LYS A 2 -12.97 -7.85 -18.63
C LYS A 2 -12.35 -6.45 -18.56
N ARG A 3 -12.35 -5.82 -17.38
CA ARG A 3 -11.65 -4.54 -17.11
C ARG A 3 -10.20 -4.74 -17.59
N MET A 4 -9.79 -3.97 -18.60
CA MET A 4 -8.47 -4.09 -19.25
C MET A 4 -7.36 -4.04 -18.20
N LEU A 5 -6.33 -4.86 -18.42
CA LEU A 5 -5.04 -4.77 -17.75
C LEU A 5 -4.61 -3.29 -17.78
N THR A 6 -4.42 -2.70 -16.61
CA THR A 6 -4.08 -1.28 -16.41
C THR A 6 -2.76 -0.96 -17.10
N LYS A 7 -2.87 -0.40 -18.31
CA LYS A 7 -1.76 0.16 -19.09
C LYS A 7 -1.30 1.49 -18.45
N SER A 8 -0.07 1.92 -18.75
CA SER A 8 0.41 3.28 -18.46
C SER A 8 -0.57 4.33 -18.99
N LYS A 9 -0.48 5.59 -18.56
CA LYS A 9 -1.37 6.64 -19.07
C LYS A 9 -1.03 7.00 -20.51
N THR A 10 -2.03 7.35 -21.32
CA THR A 10 -1.77 7.82 -22.69
C THR A 10 -1.11 9.20 -22.65
N LYS A 11 -0.44 9.58 -23.74
CA LYS A 11 0.10 10.94 -23.91
C LYS A 11 -0.99 11.99 -23.72
N ALA A 12 -2.21 11.74 -24.22
CA ALA A 12 -3.33 12.64 -24.07
C ALA A 12 -3.78 12.79 -22.60
N ASP A 13 -3.83 11.70 -21.83
CA ASP A 13 -4.14 11.73 -20.40
C ASP A 13 -3.09 12.55 -19.63
N ILE A 14 -1.80 12.33 -19.94
CA ILE A 14 -0.69 13.05 -19.30
C ILE A 14 -0.80 14.54 -19.59
N LEU A 15 -0.96 14.93 -20.86
CA LEU A 15 -1.10 16.34 -21.25
C LEU A 15 -2.30 17.01 -20.58
N SER A 16 -3.44 16.32 -20.50
CA SER A 16 -4.64 16.81 -19.81
C SER A 16 -4.39 17.05 -18.32
N MET A 17 -3.68 16.14 -17.64
CA MET A 17 -3.28 16.33 -16.24
C MET A 17 -2.30 17.50 -16.09
N LEU A 18 -1.32 17.64 -16.99
CA LEU A 18 -0.37 18.75 -16.98
C LEU A 18 -1.06 20.10 -17.22
N ASP A 19 -2.07 20.14 -18.09
CA ASP A 19 -2.89 21.34 -18.33
C ASP A 19 -3.65 21.75 -17.06
N ARG A 20 -4.24 20.80 -16.35
CA ARG A 20 -4.91 21.05 -15.07
C ARG A 20 -3.95 21.56 -14.00
N ILE A 21 -2.77 20.95 -13.87
CA ILE A 21 -1.74 21.39 -12.91
C ILE A 21 -1.25 22.80 -13.28
N SER A 22 -1.04 23.08 -14.58
CA SER A 22 -0.61 24.40 -15.06
C SER A 22 -1.69 25.47 -14.84
N ALA A 23 -2.98 25.11 -14.93
CA ALA A 23 -4.06 26.04 -14.59
C ALA A 23 -4.05 26.44 -13.11
N GLN A 24 -3.54 25.58 -12.22
CA GLN A 24 -3.43 25.86 -10.77
C GLN A 24 -2.15 26.61 -10.40
N HIS A 25 -1.02 26.29 -11.06
CA HIS A 25 0.31 26.76 -10.66
C HIS A 25 0.95 27.76 -11.64
N GLY A 26 0.40 27.92 -12.85
CA GLY A 26 1.02 28.70 -13.93
C GLY A 26 2.10 27.92 -14.68
N GLY A 27 3.10 28.64 -15.22
CA GLY A 27 4.15 28.06 -16.08
C GLY A 27 5.20 27.23 -15.33
N ALA A 28 5.23 27.29 -14.00
CA ALA A 28 6.10 26.50 -13.14
C ALA A 28 5.39 26.20 -11.80
N MET A 29 5.69 25.06 -11.19
CA MET A 29 5.22 24.74 -9.84
C MET A 29 6.40 24.59 -8.89
N SER A 30 6.22 25.02 -7.64
CA SER A 30 7.21 24.86 -6.59
C SER A 30 6.61 24.16 -5.37
N ILE A 31 7.32 23.16 -4.85
CA ILE A 31 6.90 22.32 -3.73
C ILE A 31 8.02 22.32 -2.68
N PRO A 32 7.77 22.79 -1.45
CA PRO A 32 8.74 22.66 -0.38
C PRO A 32 8.87 21.19 0.02
N MET A 33 10.10 20.73 0.19
CA MET A 33 10.41 19.39 0.67
C MET A 33 11.32 19.49 1.89
N LEU A 34 11.06 18.65 2.88
CA LEU A 34 11.88 18.56 4.09
C LEU A 34 12.87 17.42 3.93
N ARG A 35 14.16 17.69 4.13
CA ARG A 35 15.19 16.65 4.13
C ARG A 35 14.99 15.71 5.32
N VAL A 36 15.08 14.41 5.06
CA VAL A 36 15.06 13.37 6.09
C VAL A 36 16.47 12.77 6.15
N ASP A 37 17.10 12.85 7.32
CA ASP A 37 18.40 12.22 7.54
C ASP A 37 18.19 10.78 8.03
N GLN A 38 18.56 9.80 7.20
CA GLN A 38 18.48 8.38 7.52
C GLN A 38 19.85 7.75 7.80
N SER A 39 20.92 8.55 7.87
CA SER A 39 22.30 8.09 8.12
C SER A 39 22.88 7.14 7.05
N ASP A 40 22.22 6.98 5.90
CA ASP A 40 22.62 6.13 4.77
C ASP A 40 23.27 6.93 3.62
N HIS A 41 23.51 8.23 3.86
CA HIS A 41 24.01 9.21 2.91
C HIS A 41 23.13 9.43 1.66
N LEU A 42 21.94 8.85 1.59
CA LEU A 42 21.01 9.10 0.50
C LEU A 42 20.30 10.44 0.71
N LYS A 43 20.01 11.11 -0.41
CA LYS A 43 19.23 12.35 -0.39
C LYS A 43 17.75 12.02 -0.41
N LEU A 44 17.18 11.77 0.78
CA LEU A 44 15.75 11.57 0.97
C LEU A 44 15.08 12.86 1.44
N TYR A 45 13.94 13.16 0.84
CA TYR A 45 13.06 14.24 1.26
C TYR A 45 11.64 13.73 1.49
N THR A 46 10.86 14.50 2.22
CA THR A 46 9.42 14.28 2.34
C THR A 46 8.63 15.53 1.96
N CYS A 47 7.53 15.32 1.23
CA CYS A 47 6.58 16.37 0.84
C CYS A 47 5.20 15.77 0.56
N ALA A 48 4.26 16.62 0.15
CA ALA A 48 2.95 16.20 -0.34
C ALA A 48 2.89 16.35 -1.85
N LEU A 49 2.66 15.25 -2.57
CA LEU A 49 2.46 15.27 -4.03
C LEU A 49 1.04 14.83 -4.36
N THR A 50 0.40 15.50 -5.31
CA THR A 50 -0.97 15.17 -5.72
C THR A 50 -1.00 13.92 -6.61
N THR A 51 -2.15 13.23 -6.64
CA THR A 51 -2.37 12.13 -7.58
C THR A 51 -2.05 12.53 -9.02
N GLY A 52 -2.46 13.72 -9.46
CA GLY A 52 -2.19 14.23 -10.80
C GLY A 52 -0.69 14.36 -11.08
N PHE A 53 0.09 14.90 -10.12
CA PHE A 53 1.54 14.93 -10.24
C PHE A 53 2.12 13.52 -10.41
N LEU A 54 1.75 12.61 -9.50
CA LEU A 54 2.28 11.24 -9.47
C LEU A 54 1.89 10.44 -10.72
N GLN A 55 0.78 10.75 -11.37
CA GLN A 55 0.29 10.03 -12.55
C GLN A 55 0.76 10.65 -13.87
N ALA A 56 1.04 11.96 -13.90
CA ALA A 56 1.49 12.67 -15.09
C ALA A 56 3.02 12.72 -15.23
N MET A 57 3.75 12.71 -14.11
CA MET A 57 5.19 12.98 -14.09
C MET A 57 6.03 11.80 -13.64
N ILE A 58 5.45 10.83 -12.93
CA ILE A 58 6.19 9.69 -12.37
C ILE A 58 5.82 8.41 -13.10
N TYR A 59 6.84 7.71 -13.58
CA TYR A 59 6.68 6.43 -14.23
C TYR A 59 6.32 5.36 -13.20
N CYS A 60 5.07 4.90 -13.26
CA CYS A 60 4.55 3.91 -12.33
C CYS A 60 4.77 2.47 -12.82
N LEU A 61 4.68 2.16 -14.12
CA LEU A 61 4.74 0.76 -14.58
C LEU A 61 5.23 0.63 -16.03
N PRO A 62 5.99 -0.44 -16.34
CA PRO A 62 6.22 -0.85 -17.70
C PRO A 62 4.94 -1.25 -18.41
N ARG A 63 4.83 -0.80 -19.66
CA ARG A 63 3.70 -1.01 -20.56
C ARG A 63 3.39 -2.50 -20.82
N SER A 64 4.41 -3.36 -20.72
CA SER A 64 4.28 -4.80 -20.90
C SER A 64 4.44 -5.52 -19.57
N LEU A 65 3.44 -6.33 -19.21
CA LEU A 65 3.54 -7.30 -18.11
C LEU A 65 4.46 -8.49 -18.46
N GLU A 66 5.00 -8.53 -19.67
CA GLU A 66 5.96 -9.54 -20.12
C GLU A 66 7.39 -8.96 -20.23
N ASN A 67 7.61 -7.70 -19.83
CA ASN A 67 8.96 -7.17 -19.74
C ASN A 67 9.73 -7.86 -18.61
N PHE A 68 10.65 -8.76 -18.97
CA PHE A 68 11.52 -9.50 -18.06
C PHE A 68 12.52 -8.63 -17.31
N GLU A 69 12.84 -7.43 -17.83
CA GLU A 69 13.69 -6.44 -17.16
C GLU A 69 12.90 -5.55 -16.18
N GLY A 70 11.57 -5.58 -16.26
CA GLY A 70 10.70 -4.82 -15.36
C GLY A 70 10.51 -5.55 -14.02
N ILE A 71 10.83 -4.88 -12.91
CA ILE A 71 10.43 -5.30 -11.56
C ILE A 71 8.92 -5.14 -11.46
N GLN A 72 8.17 -6.11 -11.95
CA GLN A 72 6.72 -6.00 -12.02
C GLN A 72 6.05 -6.40 -10.71
N ARG A 73 5.31 -5.46 -10.13
CA ARG A 73 4.11 -5.81 -9.38
C ARG A 73 2.92 -5.62 -10.31
N ALA A 74 2.37 -6.70 -10.84
CA ALA A 74 1.11 -6.64 -11.55
C ALA A 74 0.08 -5.92 -10.66
N LEU A 75 -0.56 -4.88 -11.20
CA LEU A 75 -1.60 -4.16 -10.48
C LEU A 75 -2.72 -5.12 -10.13
N VAL A 76 -3.07 -5.18 -8.83
CA VAL A 76 -4.12 -6.05 -8.37
C VAL A 76 -5.43 -5.26 -8.47
N MET A 77 -6.23 -5.53 -9.50
CA MET A 77 -7.46 -4.80 -9.78
C MET A 77 -8.42 -4.75 -8.58
N LYS A 78 -8.47 -5.82 -7.78
CA LYS A 78 -9.27 -5.84 -6.54
C LYS A 78 -8.82 -4.77 -5.55
N LYS A 79 -7.51 -4.52 -5.41
CA LYS A 79 -6.97 -3.48 -4.53
C LYS A 79 -7.30 -2.09 -5.06
N ILE A 80 -7.10 -1.87 -6.36
CA ILE A 80 -7.42 -0.59 -7.00
C ILE A 80 -8.91 -0.27 -6.84
N SER A 81 -9.78 -1.23 -7.17
CA SER A 81 -11.23 -1.04 -7.08
C SER A 81 -11.70 -0.78 -5.64
N GLY A 82 -11.11 -1.47 -4.65
CA GLY A 82 -11.42 -1.20 -3.24
C GLY A 82 -10.96 0.18 -2.76
N ILE A 83 -9.85 0.69 -3.31
CA ILE A 83 -9.40 2.06 -3.04
C ILE A 83 -10.32 3.06 -3.74
N GLU A 84 -10.63 2.84 -5.02
CA GLU A 84 -11.56 3.66 -5.82
C GLU A 84 -12.91 3.85 -5.09
N GLU A 85 -13.50 2.76 -4.61
CA GLU A 85 -14.75 2.75 -3.85
C GLU A 85 -14.62 3.54 -2.55
N ARG A 86 -13.55 3.30 -1.77
CA ARG A 86 -13.29 4.00 -0.51
C ARG A 86 -13.14 5.52 -0.71
N LEU A 87 -12.50 5.94 -1.79
CA LEU A 87 -12.32 7.36 -2.08
C LEU A 87 -13.57 8.05 -2.60
N SER A 88 -14.51 7.26 -3.11
CA SER A 88 -15.80 7.73 -3.62
C SER A 88 -16.85 7.84 -2.50
N SER A 89 -16.69 7.09 -1.40
CA SER A 89 -17.71 6.96 -0.35
C SER A 89 -17.64 8.00 0.78
N GLY A 90 -16.58 8.83 0.86
CA GLY A 90 -16.48 9.88 1.86
C GLY A 90 -15.07 10.40 2.15
N PRO A 91 -14.88 11.11 3.27
CA PRO A 91 -13.57 11.57 3.73
C PRO A 91 -12.62 10.38 3.94
N HIS A 92 -11.37 10.55 3.54
CA HIS A 92 -10.37 9.49 3.55
C HIS A 92 -8.99 10.05 3.88
N GLY A 93 -8.15 9.20 4.46
CA GLY A 93 -6.75 9.48 4.70
C GLY A 93 -5.88 8.35 4.15
N PHE A 94 -4.72 8.72 3.62
CA PHE A 94 -3.65 7.79 3.25
C PHE A 94 -2.47 8.02 4.17
N PRO A 95 -2.39 7.30 5.31
CA PRO A 95 -1.29 7.50 6.27
C PRO A 95 0.05 6.97 5.75
N ASN A 96 0.02 6.02 4.80
CA ASN A 96 1.23 5.41 4.27
C ASN A 96 1.82 6.29 3.16
N ALA A 97 3.13 6.50 3.22
CA ALA A 97 3.85 7.28 2.22
C ALA A 97 3.91 6.57 0.86
N ILE A 98 3.85 7.34 -0.21
CA ILE A 98 4.30 6.97 -1.56
C ILE A 98 5.82 7.15 -1.59
N VAL A 99 6.54 6.31 -2.33
CA VAL A 99 8.00 6.42 -2.44
C VAL A 99 8.36 6.52 -3.92
N ILE A 100 9.09 7.58 -4.28
CA ILE A 100 9.54 7.84 -5.64
C ILE A 100 11.03 8.18 -5.66
N THR A 101 11.62 8.10 -6.85
CA THR A 101 12.84 8.88 -7.15
C THR A 101 12.54 9.88 -8.25
N LEU A 102 13.13 11.07 -8.16
CA LEU A 102 13.19 12.04 -9.25
C LEU A 102 14.55 11.97 -9.93
N ILE A 103 14.56 12.20 -11.25
CA ILE A 103 15.77 12.33 -12.06
C ILE A 103 16.05 13.83 -12.18
N CYS A 104 16.90 14.34 -11.30
CA CYS A 104 17.23 15.75 -11.20
C CYS A 104 18.53 16.09 -11.92
N GLN A 105 19.49 15.17 -11.93
CA GLN A 105 20.78 15.39 -12.59
C GLN A 105 20.55 15.69 -14.08
N ASP A 106 21.07 16.84 -14.52
CA ASP A 106 20.99 17.35 -15.89
C ASP A 106 19.55 17.55 -16.44
N SER A 107 18.54 17.50 -15.57
CA SER A 107 17.15 17.70 -15.97
C SER A 107 16.88 19.17 -16.32
N PRO A 108 16.39 19.49 -17.53
CA PRO A 108 16.01 20.85 -17.89
C PRO A 108 14.65 21.26 -17.29
N TYR A 109 13.97 20.33 -16.62
CA TYR A 109 12.61 20.51 -16.12
C TYR A 109 12.54 20.58 -14.60
N ILE A 110 13.50 19.98 -13.90
CA ILE A 110 13.51 19.88 -12.43
C ILE A 110 14.68 20.68 -11.87
N THR A 111 14.39 21.48 -10.86
CA THR A 111 15.43 22.09 -10.02
C THR A 111 15.11 21.85 -8.56
N VAL A 112 16.12 21.53 -7.77
CA VAL A 112 16.02 21.41 -6.32
C VAL A 112 17.06 22.35 -5.72
N ALA A 113 16.59 23.39 -5.03
CA ALA A 113 17.44 24.40 -4.41
C ALA A 113 17.09 24.57 -2.94
N PRO A 114 18.03 24.93 -2.06
CA PRO A 114 17.69 25.34 -0.70
C PRO A 114 16.64 26.45 -0.72
N LEU A 115 15.63 26.36 0.15
CA LEU A 115 14.72 27.47 0.32
C LEU A 115 15.45 28.57 1.10
N GLU A 116 15.73 29.70 0.46
CA GLU A 116 16.35 30.86 1.11
C GLU A 116 15.50 31.28 2.31
N SER A 117 15.99 30.96 3.52
CA SER A 117 15.34 31.37 4.75
C SER A 117 15.90 32.72 5.19
N ARG A 118 15.06 33.58 5.78
CA ARG A 118 15.51 34.77 6.52
C ARG A 118 16.27 34.41 7.81
N THR A 119 16.46 33.12 8.09
CA THR A 119 17.01 32.56 9.33
C THR A 119 18.06 31.49 8.99
N GLY A 120 19.23 31.95 8.52
CA GLY A 120 20.49 31.19 8.38
C GLY A 120 20.42 29.66 8.16
N ASP A 121 20.71 29.22 6.93
CA ASP A 121 21.29 27.94 6.47
C ASP A 121 20.86 26.57 7.06
N SER A 122 19.91 26.51 7.99
CA SER A 122 19.76 25.34 8.89
C SER A 122 18.42 24.61 8.79
N SER A 123 17.50 25.01 7.90
CA SER A 123 16.13 24.48 7.94
C SER A 123 15.98 23.06 7.38
N GLY A 124 16.94 22.58 6.59
CA GLY A 124 16.81 21.31 5.87
C GLY A 124 15.66 21.32 4.83
N ILE A 125 15.09 22.50 4.53
CA ILE A 125 14.02 22.67 3.56
C ILE A 125 14.62 23.02 2.21
N VAL A 126 14.23 22.28 1.18
CA VAL A 126 14.54 22.57 -0.21
C VAL A 126 13.25 22.86 -0.98
N LEU A 127 13.35 23.64 -2.04
CA LEU A 127 12.28 23.90 -2.98
C LEU A 127 12.50 23.05 -4.23
N LEU A 128 11.59 22.10 -4.47
CA LEU A 128 11.47 21.41 -5.76
C LEU A 128 10.70 22.32 -6.71
N THR A 129 11.28 22.69 -7.84
CA THR A 129 10.62 23.47 -8.88
C THR A 129 10.57 22.69 -10.18
N ILE A 130 9.37 22.60 -10.77
CA ILE A 130 9.12 21.96 -12.06
C ILE A 130 8.73 23.03 -13.08
N ALA A 131 9.46 23.11 -14.19
CA ALA A 131 9.15 23.98 -15.32
C ALA A 131 7.99 23.40 -16.17
N LEU A 132 6.76 23.51 -15.64
CA LEU A 132 5.55 22.90 -16.21
C LEU A 132 5.36 23.19 -17.70
N HIS A 133 5.53 24.43 -18.13
CA HIS A 133 5.33 24.80 -19.53
C HIS A 133 6.31 24.05 -20.46
N ARG A 134 7.60 24.07 -20.13
CA ARG A 134 8.65 23.39 -20.92
C ARG A 134 8.48 21.87 -20.89
N TYR A 135 8.13 21.32 -19.72
CA TYR A 135 7.91 19.88 -19.58
C TYR A 135 6.68 19.42 -20.37
N ARG A 136 5.60 20.19 -20.36
CA ARG A 136 4.40 19.90 -21.16
C ARG A 136 4.70 19.92 -22.66
N GLU A 137 5.45 20.92 -23.14
CA GLU A 137 5.87 20.99 -24.55
C GLU A 137 6.72 19.78 -24.95
N HIS A 138 7.62 19.36 -24.07
CA HIS A 138 8.42 18.16 -24.24
C HIS A 138 7.52 16.92 -24.39
N ILE A 139 6.62 16.66 -23.44
CA ILE A 139 5.69 15.51 -23.51
C ILE A 139 4.84 15.55 -24.79
N ALA A 140 4.41 16.74 -25.25
CA ALA A 140 3.65 16.86 -26.48
C ALA A 140 4.46 16.41 -27.71
N ALA A 141 5.75 16.71 -27.74
CA ALA A 141 6.71 16.35 -28.79
C ALA A 141 7.14 14.87 -28.73
N CYS A 142 7.04 14.20 -27.58
CA CYS A 142 7.38 12.79 -27.47
C CYS A 142 6.55 11.90 -28.41
N ALA A 143 7.20 10.89 -28.96
CA ALA A 143 6.56 9.90 -29.81
C ALA A 143 5.60 9.00 -29.01
N ALA A 144 4.47 8.67 -29.64
CA ALA A 144 3.49 7.74 -29.10
C ALA A 144 3.18 6.63 -30.10
N ASP A 145 2.76 5.48 -29.60
CA ASP A 145 2.27 4.37 -30.43
C ASP A 145 0.88 4.65 -31.01
N GLU A 146 0.36 3.71 -31.81
CA GLU A 146 -0.99 3.80 -32.39
C GLU A 146 -2.11 3.89 -31.35
N ALA A 147 -1.88 3.39 -30.13
CA ALA A 147 -2.82 3.44 -29.02
C ALA A 147 -2.67 4.70 -28.15
N GLY A 148 -1.76 5.63 -28.51
CA GLY A 148 -1.52 6.89 -27.85
C GLY A 148 -0.62 6.85 -26.62
N TYR A 149 0.05 5.73 -26.33
CA TYR A 149 1.02 5.61 -25.22
C TYR A 149 2.41 6.07 -25.66
N LEU A 150 3.14 6.73 -24.76
CA LEU A 150 4.54 7.11 -24.99
C LEU A 150 5.39 5.88 -25.34
N LEU A 151 6.33 6.03 -26.29
CA LEU A 151 7.21 4.94 -26.71
C LEU A 151 8.32 4.62 -25.69
N ALA A 152 8.84 5.63 -24.99
CA ALA A 152 9.94 5.49 -24.03
C ALA A 152 9.63 6.23 -22.70
N PRO A 153 8.51 5.95 -22.02
CA PRO A 153 8.07 6.70 -20.84
C PRO A 153 9.11 6.74 -19.70
N GLU A 154 9.97 5.74 -19.58
CA GLU A 154 11.07 5.68 -18.63
C GLU A 154 12.18 6.73 -18.88
N GLN A 155 12.26 7.26 -20.10
CA GLN A 155 13.20 8.33 -20.48
C GLN A 155 12.53 9.71 -20.47
N GLU A 156 11.24 9.78 -20.82
CA GLU A 156 10.53 11.05 -20.96
C GLU A 156 9.91 11.58 -19.64
N LEU A 157 9.64 10.69 -18.67
CA LEU A 157 9.03 11.08 -17.39
C LEU A 157 10.09 11.50 -16.35
N LEU A 158 9.68 12.31 -15.39
CA LEU A 158 10.57 12.97 -14.42
C LEU A 158 11.13 12.06 -13.33
N GLY A 159 10.67 10.82 -13.23
CA GLY A 159 11.06 9.93 -12.14
C GLY A 159 10.35 8.59 -12.17
N TYR A 160 10.67 7.76 -11.19
CA TYR A 160 10.14 6.40 -11.04
C TYR A 160 9.40 6.24 -9.72
N MET A 161 8.29 5.52 -9.78
CA MET A 161 7.58 5.05 -8.59
C MET A 161 8.32 3.84 -8.02
N ILE A 162 8.72 3.91 -6.75
CA ILE A 162 9.34 2.80 -6.03
C ILE A 162 8.24 2.00 -5.30
N ASP A 163 7.39 2.69 -4.53
CA ASP A 163 6.23 2.07 -3.88
C ASP A 163 5.02 3.03 -3.85
N GLY A 164 3.82 2.47 -3.93
CA GLY A 164 2.58 3.26 -3.92
C GLY A 164 1.63 3.05 -5.10
N HIS A 165 2.03 2.26 -6.08
CA HIS A 165 1.31 1.98 -7.33
C HIS A 165 -0.23 1.81 -7.20
N HIS A 166 -0.71 0.90 -6.34
CA HIS A 166 -2.16 0.67 -6.20
C HIS A 166 -2.92 1.87 -5.62
N ARG A 167 -2.25 2.69 -4.80
CA ARG A 167 -2.85 3.84 -4.11
C ARG A 167 -3.05 4.99 -5.09
N THR A 168 -2.02 5.31 -5.86
CA THR A 168 -2.10 6.37 -6.87
C THR A 168 -3.06 6.00 -8.00
N GLU A 169 -3.05 4.74 -8.44
CA GLU A 169 -3.99 4.24 -9.45
C GLU A 169 -5.44 4.20 -8.95
N GLY A 170 -5.67 3.81 -7.70
CA GLY A 170 -7.00 3.85 -7.09
C GLY A 170 -7.53 5.29 -6.96
N ALA A 171 -6.67 6.24 -6.59
CA ALA A 171 -7.03 7.66 -6.54
C ALA A 171 -7.30 8.26 -7.92
N TYR A 172 -6.50 7.87 -8.91
CA TYR A 172 -6.75 8.23 -10.30
C TYR A 172 -8.10 7.70 -10.79
N ALA A 173 -8.39 6.42 -10.55
CA ALA A 173 -9.66 5.80 -10.93
C ALA A 173 -10.88 6.49 -10.27
N ALA A 174 -10.72 6.98 -9.03
CA ALA A 174 -11.74 7.76 -8.33
C ALA A 174 -11.84 9.24 -8.78
N GLY A 175 -11.06 9.67 -9.77
CA GLY A 175 -11.01 11.06 -10.26
C GLY A 175 -10.39 12.05 -9.27
N LYS A 176 -9.65 11.57 -8.26
CA LYS A 176 -9.10 12.37 -7.17
C LYS A 176 -7.71 12.94 -7.51
N LEU A 177 -7.63 13.70 -8.61
CA LEU A 177 -6.37 14.23 -9.13
C LEU A 177 -5.66 15.21 -8.17
N ASP A 178 -6.42 16.01 -7.42
CA ASP A 178 -5.86 16.99 -6.48
C ASP A 178 -5.58 16.39 -5.09
N SER A 179 -5.92 15.13 -4.84
CA SER A 179 -5.70 14.51 -3.52
C SER A 179 -4.20 14.31 -3.25
N PRO A 180 -3.68 14.83 -2.11
CA PRO A 180 -2.28 14.72 -1.78
C PRO A 180 -1.96 13.35 -1.16
N PHE A 181 -0.74 12.88 -1.42
CA PHE A 181 -0.10 11.79 -0.70
C PHE A 181 1.15 12.29 -0.01
N LEU A 182 1.34 11.88 1.25
CA LEU A 182 2.66 11.92 1.87
C LEU A 182 3.61 11.14 0.97
N THR A 183 4.72 11.77 0.56
CA THR A 183 5.64 11.17 -0.41
C THR A 183 7.06 11.29 0.10
N GLY A 184 7.79 10.17 0.09
CA GLY A 184 9.24 10.10 0.20
C GLY A 184 9.86 10.23 -1.18
N VAL A 185 10.77 11.19 -1.34
CA VAL A 185 11.39 11.55 -2.62
C VAL A 185 12.89 11.36 -2.50
N TYR A 186 13.41 10.32 -3.16
CA TYR A 186 14.84 10.22 -3.43
C TYR A 186 15.20 11.09 -4.64
N LEU A 187 16.43 11.59 -4.67
CA LEU A 187 17.00 12.26 -5.84
C LEU A 187 18.05 11.35 -6.48
N ASP A 188 17.93 11.14 -7.79
CA ASP A 188 18.92 10.46 -8.63
C ASP A 188 19.29 9.05 -8.13
N LEU A 189 18.32 8.31 -7.61
CA LEU A 189 18.53 6.96 -7.12
C LEU A 189 18.71 6.00 -8.30
N ASP A 190 19.84 5.29 -8.33
CA ASP A 190 20.08 4.27 -9.35
C ASP A 190 19.15 3.06 -9.22
N LEU A 191 19.03 2.27 -10.30
CA LEU A 191 18.12 1.11 -10.35
C LEU A 191 18.37 0.08 -9.25
N ARG A 192 19.64 -0.16 -8.89
CA ARG A 192 19.99 -1.12 -7.83
C ARG A 192 19.50 -0.63 -6.47
N LYS A 193 19.69 0.66 -6.17
CA LYS A 193 19.23 1.27 -4.91
C LYS A 193 17.71 1.41 -4.86
N MET A 194 17.05 1.71 -5.98
CA MET A 194 15.58 1.65 -6.08
C MET A 194 15.06 0.25 -5.72
N ALA A 195 15.67 -0.80 -6.29
CA ALA A 195 15.30 -2.19 -6.01
C ALA A 195 15.55 -2.56 -4.53
N ALA A 196 16.67 -2.12 -3.95
CA ALA A 196 16.98 -2.32 -2.53
C ALA A 196 15.93 -1.64 -1.64
N SER A 197 15.60 -0.36 -1.89
CA SER A 197 14.57 0.36 -1.15
C SER A 197 13.20 -0.33 -1.25
N PHE A 198 12.81 -0.77 -2.45
CA PHE A 198 11.60 -1.55 -2.64
C PHE A 198 11.61 -2.85 -1.81
N ALA A 199 12.73 -3.59 -1.83
CA ALA A 199 12.87 -4.83 -1.09
C ALA A 199 12.78 -4.59 0.42
N GLU A 200 13.50 -3.61 0.95
CA GLU A 200 13.50 -3.24 2.38
C GLU A 200 12.11 -2.84 2.87
N ILE A 201 11.35 -2.09 2.06
CA ILE A 201 9.97 -1.71 2.39
C ILE A 201 9.09 -2.95 2.54
N ASN A 202 9.28 -3.99 1.72
CA ASN A 202 8.31 -5.08 1.57
C ASN A 202 8.72 -6.40 2.24
N CYS A 203 10.02 -6.71 2.38
CA CYS A 203 10.50 -8.03 2.79
C CYS A 203 10.10 -8.39 4.22
N ASN A 204 10.02 -7.39 5.10
CA ASN A 204 9.68 -7.54 6.50
C ASN A 204 8.22 -7.14 6.80
N GLN A 205 7.41 -6.83 5.79
CA GLN A 205 6.00 -6.51 5.98
C GLN A 205 5.20 -7.79 6.25
N GLU A 206 4.90 -8.03 7.52
CA GLU A 206 3.92 -9.05 7.90
C GLU A 206 2.50 -8.53 7.67
N LYS A 207 1.68 -9.33 6.99
CA LYS A 207 0.24 -9.03 6.89
C LYS A 207 -0.39 -9.31 8.25
N PRO A 208 -1.07 -8.32 8.86
CA PRO A 208 -1.83 -8.57 10.07
C PRO A 208 -2.84 -9.69 9.84
N SER A 209 -3.07 -10.51 10.87
CA SER A 209 -4.09 -11.57 10.79
C SER A 209 -5.48 -10.96 10.57
N ALA A 210 -6.40 -11.73 9.99
CA ALA A 210 -7.78 -11.28 9.80
C ALA A 210 -8.45 -10.93 11.14
N ILE A 211 -8.13 -11.69 12.20
CA ILE A 211 -8.62 -11.43 13.56
C ILE A 211 -8.14 -10.07 14.06
N HIS A 212 -6.84 -9.80 13.95
CA HIS A 212 -6.28 -8.52 14.36
C HIS A 212 -6.86 -7.36 13.56
N THR A 213 -6.94 -7.52 12.23
CA THR A 213 -7.52 -6.50 11.34
C THR A 213 -8.97 -6.19 11.71
N ASN A 214 -9.78 -7.21 11.98
CA ASN A 214 -11.17 -7.05 12.36
C ASN A 214 -11.32 -6.38 13.74
N ALA A 215 -10.51 -6.76 14.73
CA ALA A 215 -10.51 -6.12 16.03
C ALA A 215 -10.19 -4.61 15.93
N ILE A 216 -9.16 -4.24 15.16
CA ILE A 216 -8.82 -2.83 14.92
C ILE A 216 -9.94 -2.11 14.14
N ARG A 217 -10.55 -2.74 13.13
CA ARG A 217 -11.68 -2.16 12.39
C ARG A 217 -12.87 -1.86 13.32
N ASN A 218 -13.20 -2.78 14.22
CA ASN A 218 -14.25 -2.58 15.22
C ASN A 218 -13.91 -1.38 16.13
N LEU A 219 -12.70 -1.34 16.71
CA LEU A 219 -12.24 -0.22 17.54
C LEU A 219 -12.30 1.13 16.82
N SER A 220 -12.03 1.15 15.51
CA SER A 220 -12.08 2.36 14.70
C SER A 220 -13.50 2.76 14.22
N GLY A 221 -14.52 1.95 14.50
CA GLY A 221 -15.89 2.17 14.00
C GLY A 221 -16.07 1.92 12.49
N LEU A 222 -15.15 1.19 11.85
CA LEU A 222 -15.15 0.92 10.41
C LEU A 222 -15.85 -0.41 10.02
N MET A 223 -16.54 -1.04 10.97
CA MET A 223 -17.36 -2.22 10.71
C MET A 223 -18.80 -1.81 10.41
N PHE A 224 -19.41 -2.43 9.41
CA PHE A 224 -20.83 -2.23 9.09
C PHE A 224 -21.73 -2.92 10.14
N ASP A 225 -23.01 -2.55 10.24
CA ASP A 225 -23.93 -3.04 11.28
C ASP A 225 -23.98 -4.58 11.41
N ARG A 226 -23.90 -5.30 10.29
CA ARG A 226 -23.83 -6.78 10.29
C ARG A 226 -22.49 -7.32 10.78
N GLU A 227 -21.38 -6.64 10.48
CA GLU A 227 -20.05 -6.99 10.98
C GLU A 227 -19.94 -6.69 12.49
N ASN A 228 -20.53 -5.58 12.96
CA ASN A 228 -20.63 -5.25 14.38
C ASN A 228 -21.44 -6.31 15.14
N THR A 229 -22.63 -6.68 14.63
CA THR A 229 -23.46 -7.72 15.25
C THR A 229 -22.72 -9.08 15.33
N ALA A 230 -22.01 -9.46 14.27
CA ALA A 230 -21.23 -10.71 14.27
C ALA A 230 -20.02 -10.65 15.23
N PHE A 231 -19.39 -9.48 15.37
CA PHE A 231 -18.32 -9.25 16.33
C PHE A 231 -18.83 -9.30 17.77
N ASP A 232 -19.93 -8.62 18.08
CA ASP A 232 -20.55 -8.62 19.42
C ASP A 232 -20.98 -10.03 19.84
N LEU A 233 -21.55 -10.82 18.91
CA LEU A 233 -21.87 -12.23 19.15
C LEU A 233 -20.61 -13.07 19.40
N MET A 234 -19.52 -12.84 18.66
CA MET A 234 -18.25 -13.55 18.86
C MET A 234 -17.63 -13.19 20.22
N ASP A 235 -17.64 -11.92 20.61
CA ASP A 235 -17.13 -11.45 21.90
C ASP A 235 -17.97 -12.00 23.05
N GLU A 236 -19.29 -11.99 22.92
CA GLU A 236 -20.20 -12.57 23.91
C GLU A 236 -19.99 -14.09 24.06
N LEU A 237 -19.81 -14.82 22.95
CA LEU A 237 -19.51 -16.25 22.99
C LEU A 237 -18.16 -16.55 23.63
N ASN A 238 -17.14 -15.73 23.34
CA ASN A 238 -15.80 -15.87 23.94
C ASN A 238 -15.81 -15.50 25.43
N GLY A 239 -16.52 -14.44 25.82
CA GLY A 239 -16.72 -14.05 27.21
C GLY A 239 -17.48 -15.12 28.00
N ARG A 240 -18.53 -15.71 27.41
CA ARG A 240 -19.27 -16.84 28.00
C ARG A 240 -18.41 -18.10 28.11
N ALA A 241 -17.52 -18.38 27.16
CA ALA A 241 -16.57 -19.49 27.24
C ALA A 241 -15.54 -19.29 28.38
N TYR A 242 -15.10 -18.06 28.65
CA TYR A 242 -14.20 -17.73 29.76
C TYR A 242 -14.90 -17.84 31.13
N VAL A 243 -16.16 -17.42 31.22
CA VAL A 243 -16.98 -17.56 32.44
C VAL A 243 -17.37 -19.03 32.70
N ASN A 244 -17.61 -19.82 31.64
CA ASN A 244 -17.94 -21.23 31.79
C ASN A 244 -16.71 -22.11 32.08
N SER A 245 -15.53 -21.76 31.59
CA SER A 245 -14.29 -22.48 31.94
C SER A 245 -13.85 -22.22 33.39
N SER A 246 -14.04 -21.01 33.92
CA SER A 246 -13.80 -20.73 35.35
C SER A 246 -14.81 -21.44 36.27
N LYS A 247 -16.10 -21.46 35.91
CA LYS A 247 -17.11 -22.25 36.64
C LYS A 247 -16.87 -23.76 36.56
N ASN A 248 -16.39 -24.26 35.42
CA ASN A 248 -16.05 -25.68 35.26
C ASN A 248 -14.74 -26.04 36.00
N ALA A 249 -13.82 -25.10 36.22
CA ALA A 249 -12.63 -25.32 37.05
C ALA A 249 -13.00 -25.41 38.55
N GLU A 250 -13.95 -24.60 39.02
CA GLU A 250 -14.50 -24.73 40.39
C GLU A 250 -15.31 -26.02 40.57
N ALA A 251 -16.07 -26.45 39.56
CA ALA A 251 -16.80 -27.72 39.58
C ALA A 251 -15.87 -28.94 39.48
N ALA A 252 -14.75 -28.86 38.75
CA ALA A 252 -13.75 -29.92 38.63
C ALA A 252 -12.88 -30.08 39.89
N GLY A 253 -12.70 -29.02 40.68
CA GLY A 253 -12.02 -29.07 41.97
C GLY A 253 -12.73 -29.93 43.02
N ALA A 254 -14.04 -30.14 42.88
CA ALA A 254 -14.83 -30.99 43.78
C ALA A 254 -14.79 -32.49 43.41
N LEU A 255 -14.45 -32.83 42.17
CA LEU A 255 -14.46 -34.20 41.63
C LEU A 255 -13.07 -34.86 41.52
N ALA A 256 -11.98 -34.13 41.77
CA ALA A 256 -10.61 -34.61 41.57
C ALA A 256 -9.91 -35.15 42.85
N ARG A 257 -10.63 -35.78 43.78
CA ARG A 257 -10.02 -36.37 44.99
C ARG A 257 -9.68 -37.86 44.91
N ASN A 258 -10.01 -38.56 43.83
CA ASN A 258 -9.63 -39.97 43.65
C ASN A 258 -9.51 -40.34 42.17
N GLN A 259 -8.36 -40.07 41.54
CA GLN A 259 -7.78 -40.84 40.42
C GLN A 259 -6.42 -40.25 40.01
N PRO A 260 -5.49 -41.07 39.46
CA PRO A 260 -4.11 -40.66 39.29
C PRO A 260 -3.96 -39.63 38.15
N THR A 261 -3.06 -38.70 38.42
CA THR A 261 -2.70 -37.50 37.67
C THR A 261 -2.54 -37.68 36.15
N GLU A 262 -3.46 -37.12 35.38
CA GLU A 262 -3.14 -36.46 34.11
C GLU A 262 -3.57 -34.98 34.21
N ARG A 263 -2.63 -34.15 34.65
CA ARG A 263 -2.77 -32.69 34.60
C ARG A 263 -2.80 -32.26 33.13
N LEU A 264 -3.96 -31.82 32.64
CA LEU A 264 -4.01 -30.91 31.51
C LEU A 264 -3.43 -29.56 31.97
N GLN A 265 -2.10 -29.43 31.85
CA GLN A 265 -1.45 -28.13 31.92
C GLN A 265 -1.78 -27.37 30.64
N LEU A 266 -2.59 -26.33 30.77
CA LEU A 266 -2.67 -25.25 29.79
C LEU A 266 -1.31 -24.56 29.74
N HIS A 267 -0.41 -25.04 28.88
CA HIS A 267 0.78 -24.28 28.54
C HIS A 267 0.36 -23.09 27.67
N HIS A 268 0.50 -21.88 28.21
CA HIS A 268 0.69 -20.68 27.39
C HIS A 268 1.95 -20.88 26.54
N PHE A 269 1.80 -21.39 25.31
CA PHE A 269 2.90 -21.44 24.34
C PHE A 269 2.94 -20.13 23.53
N PHE A 270 3.44 -19.07 24.18
CA PHE A 270 4.31 -18.15 23.46
C PHE A 270 5.68 -18.84 23.36
N ARG A 271 6.00 -19.36 22.17
CA ARG A 271 7.36 -19.77 21.83
C ARG A 271 7.86 -18.83 20.75
N PRO A 272 9.02 -18.17 20.93
CA PRO A 272 9.63 -17.38 19.88
C PRO A 272 10.21 -18.33 18.82
N GLY A 273 9.94 -18.04 17.55
CA GLY A 273 10.53 -18.73 16.41
C GLY A 273 9.55 -19.57 15.59
N GLY A 274 9.43 -19.21 14.31
CA GLY A 274 9.17 -20.13 13.20
C GLY A 274 7.74 -20.59 12.96
N GLY A 275 7.17 -20.14 11.84
CA GLY A 275 6.33 -20.94 10.94
C GLY A 275 4.90 -21.25 11.41
N HIS A 276 3.93 -20.67 10.70
CA HIS A 276 2.53 -21.12 10.57
C HIS A 276 1.75 -21.45 11.87
N ARG A 277 0.74 -20.63 12.18
CA ARG A 277 -0.27 -20.95 13.19
C ARG A 277 -1.66 -20.86 12.58
N ASP A 278 -2.14 -22.00 12.08
CA ASP A 278 -3.57 -22.23 11.83
C ASP A 278 -4.29 -22.39 13.18
N LEU A 279 -5.31 -21.57 13.43
CA LEU A 279 -6.25 -21.81 14.52
C LEU A 279 -7.33 -22.78 14.02
N PHE A 280 -7.19 -24.07 14.35
CA PHE A 280 -8.22 -25.07 14.07
C PHE A 280 -9.26 -25.08 15.19
N PHE A 281 -10.51 -24.72 14.88
CA PHE A 281 -11.66 -25.11 15.69
C PHE A 281 -12.29 -26.36 15.06
N ARG A 282 -12.15 -27.51 15.73
CA ARG A 282 -12.93 -28.71 15.42
C ARG A 282 -14.17 -28.72 16.32
N LEU A 283 -15.28 -28.18 15.81
CA LEU A 283 -16.59 -28.33 16.43
C LEU A 283 -17.15 -29.71 16.05
N GLU A 284 -16.69 -30.77 16.73
CA GLU A 284 -17.40 -32.05 16.71
C GLU A 284 -18.41 -32.06 17.87
N GLY A 285 -19.72 -32.04 17.54
CA GLY A 285 -20.77 -32.46 18.46
C GLY A 285 -21.98 -31.53 18.68
N MET A 286 -22.07 -30.32 18.11
CA MET A 286 -23.18 -29.39 18.43
C MET A 286 -23.82 -28.67 17.24
N LEU A 287 -24.13 -29.37 16.14
CA LEU A 287 -25.02 -28.83 15.11
C LEU A 287 -26.06 -29.88 14.68
N PRO A 288 -27.37 -29.53 14.62
CA PRO A 288 -28.39 -30.38 14.00
C PRO A 288 -28.07 -30.60 12.52
N ALA A 289 -28.34 -31.80 12.02
CA ALA A 289 -28.12 -32.17 10.63
C ALA A 289 -28.90 -31.23 9.68
N GLY A 290 -28.18 -30.48 8.84
CA GLY A 290 -28.80 -29.66 7.79
C GLY A 290 -28.05 -28.39 7.36
N LEU A 291 -27.09 -27.88 8.15
CA LEU A 291 -26.28 -26.73 7.75
C LEU A 291 -24.90 -27.19 7.27
N GLY A 292 -24.76 -27.24 5.94
CA GLY A 292 -23.55 -27.63 5.24
C GLY A 292 -22.32 -26.82 5.65
N GLN A 293 -21.20 -27.54 5.69
CA GLN A 293 -19.84 -27.08 5.96
C GLN A 293 -19.53 -25.67 5.40
N PHE A 294 -19.23 -24.71 6.27
CA PHE A 294 -18.47 -23.53 5.85
C PHE A 294 -17.00 -23.91 5.68
N ARG A 295 -16.63 -24.20 4.43
CA ARG A 295 -15.25 -24.48 4.03
C ARG A 295 -14.63 -23.19 3.50
N ALA A 296 -13.94 -22.45 4.34
CA ALA A 296 -12.99 -21.43 3.86
C ALA A 296 -11.75 -22.15 3.36
N ARG A 297 -11.68 -22.45 2.06
CA ARG A 297 -10.42 -22.88 1.43
C ARG A 297 -9.46 -21.70 1.38
N SER A 298 -8.28 -21.86 1.97
CA SER A 298 -7.11 -21.08 1.56
C SER A 298 -6.66 -21.62 0.20
N ASP A 299 -7.03 -20.93 -0.88
CA ASP A 299 -6.38 -21.19 -2.17
C ASP A 299 -4.98 -20.56 -2.14
N GLN A 300 -4.03 -21.31 -1.57
CA GLN A 300 -2.61 -21.21 -1.88
C GLN A 300 -2.09 -22.60 -2.21
N ASN A 301 -2.37 -23.05 -3.43
CA ASN A 301 -1.57 -24.10 -4.06
C ASN A 301 -0.34 -23.41 -4.68
N ASN A 302 0.65 -23.06 -3.85
CA ASN A 302 2.00 -22.81 -4.34
C ASN A 302 2.72 -24.15 -4.39
N GLY A 303 2.58 -24.84 -5.53
CA GLY A 303 3.38 -26.00 -5.85
C GLY A 303 4.82 -25.60 -6.12
N ASN A 304 5.63 -25.47 -5.07
CA ASN A 304 7.08 -25.65 -5.18
C ASN A 304 7.39 -27.08 -4.74
N ARG A 305 7.38 -28.01 -5.70
CA ARG A 305 8.16 -29.25 -5.59
C ARG A 305 9.45 -29.02 -6.36
N HIS A 306 10.55 -28.83 -5.64
CA HIS A 306 11.88 -29.11 -6.19
C HIS A 306 12.03 -30.63 -6.31
N PRO A 307 12.44 -31.19 -7.46
CA PRO A 307 13.01 -32.52 -7.48
C PRO A 307 14.48 -32.45 -7.02
N VAL A 308 14.85 -33.46 -6.23
CA VAL A 308 16.23 -33.92 -6.00
C VAL A 308 16.76 -34.53 -7.30
#